data_AF-A0A550HZ32-F1
#
_entry.id   AF-A0A550HZ32-F1
#
_cell.length_a   1.000
_cell.length_b   1.000
_cell.length_c   1.000
_cell.angle_alpha   90.00
_cell.angle_beta   90.00
_cell.angle_gamma   90.00
#
_symmetry.space_group_name_H-M   'P 1'
#
loop_
_entity.id
_entity.type
_entity.pdbx_description
1 polymer ?
#
loop_
_entity_poly.entity_id
_entity_poly.type
_entity_poly.pdbx_seq_one_letter_code
_entity_poly.pdbx_strand_id
1 'polypeptide(L)'
;MKILVAFSFLLFSDILLFFYENSLASSVTFILRIVAYLLLVSTVFPQIRNLKSSLFQRFVFLLVFGVNLVMLVFLVDMIPAKFDYPYMNVLFYAYGITMLALLIAAISYNNRYSDEPSFFFAAAALFLVFSDITSFIAYYLEFYEFYYPDRIFYILGLAGLIKFSRFAGRRRAVPQLESL
;
A
#
# COMPACT_ATOMS: atom_id res chain seq x y z
N MET A 1 11.30 10.96 8.09
CA MET A 1 10.03 11.63 8.43
C MET A 1 8.84 11.06 7.66
N LYS A 2 8.88 10.91 6.33
CA LYS A 2 7.75 10.38 5.52
C LYS A 2 7.15 9.06 6.01
N ILE A 3 7.99 8.06 6.33
CA ILE A 3 7.53 6.75 6.82
C ILE A 3 6.77 6.88 8.15
N LEU A 4 7.24 7.74 9.06
CA LEU A 4 6.59 7.97 10.35
C LEU A 4 5.20 8.60 10.15
N VAL A 5 5.10 9.58 9.24
CA VAL A 5 3.82 10.22 8.90
C VAL A 5 2.85 9.21 8.27
N ALA A 6 3.34 8.38 7.34
CA ALA A 6 2.53 7.32 6.73
C ALA A 6 2.04 6.32 7.80
N PHE A 7 2.92 5.92 8.72
CA PHE A 7 2.57 5.06 9.84
C PHE A 7 1.49 5.68 10.73
N SER A 8 1.62 6.97 11.08
CA SER A 8 0.58 7.68 11.85
C SER A 8 -0.76 7.71 11.13
N PHE A 9 -0.78 7.97 9.82
CA PHE A 9 -2.03 7.93 9.04
C PHE A 9 -2.65 6.53 8.99
N LEU A 10 -1.85 5.46 8.86
CA LEU A 10 -2.36 4.10 8.93
C LEU A 10 -3.01 3.81 10.30
N LEU A 11 -2.38 4.22 11.40
CA LEU A 11 -2.95 4.06 12.74
C LEU A 11 -4.24 4.86 12.94
N PHE A 12 -4.28 6.12 12.51
CA PHE A 12 -5.51 6.91 12.59
C PHE A 12 -6.63 6.31 11.73
N SER A 13 -6.30 5.76 10.56
CA SER A 13 -7.28 5.09 9.70
C SER A 13 -7.91 3.88 10.38
N ASP A 14 -7.14 3.12 11.16
CA ASP A 14 -7.65 1.96 11.89
C ASP A 14 -8.59 2.34 13.04
N ILE A 15 -8.30 3.46 13.72
CA ILE A 15 -9.21 3.99 14.76
C ILE A 15 -10.55 4.40 14.13
N LEU A 16 -10.52 5.01 12.95
CA LEU A 16 -11.74 5.40 12.23
C LEU A 16 -12.53 4.20 11.70
N LEU A 17 -11.86 3.08 11.45
CA LEU A 17 -12.48 1.86 10.94
C LEU A 17 -13.48 1.24 11.95
N PHE A 18 -13.36 1.55 13.25
CA PHE A 18 -14.42 1.21 14.23
C PHE A 18 -15.76 1.87 13.92
N PHE A 19 -15.75 2.96 13.15
CA PHE A 19 -16.93 3.70 12.73
C PHE A 19 -17.17 3.59 11.23
N TYR A 20 -16.77 2.48 10.58
CA TYR A 20 -16.86 2.31 9.12
C TYR A 20 -18.29 2.44 8.56
N GLU A 21 -19.32 2.19 9.36
CA GLU A 21 -20.72 2.44 8.97
C GLU A 21 -21.04 3.93 8.81
N ASN A 22 -20.26 4.81 9.44
CA ASN A 22 -20.38 6.25 9.26
C ASN A 22 -19.67 6.69 7.97
N SER A 23 -20.41 7.30 7.05
CA SER A 23 -19.91 7.72 5.74
C SER A 23 -18.72 8.70 5.81
N LEU A 24 -18.71 9.61 6.79
CA LEU A 24 -17.60 10.55 6.99
C LEU A 24 -16.37 9.81 7.50
N ALA A 25 -16.51 8.93 8.49
CA ALA A 25 -15.40 8.13 9.00
C ALA A 25 -14.80 7.22 7.92
N SER A 26 -15.63 6.57 7.10
CA SER A 26 -15.18 5.78 5.95
C SER A 26 -14.47 6.64 4.89
N SER A 27 -15.00 7.82 4.57
CA SER A 27 -14.35 8.74 3.62
C SER A 27 -12.97 9.20 4.11
N VAL A 28 -12.87 9.59 5.39
CA VAL A 28 -11.60 9.99 6.00
C VAL A 28 -10.63 8.80 6.07
N THR A 29 -11.11 7.60 6.34
CA THR A 29 -10.31 6.36 6.31
C THR A 29 -9.66 6.17 4.94
N PHE A 30 -10.43 6.25 3.85
CA PHE A 30 -9.88 6.17 2.49
C PHE A 30 -8.83 7.25 2.22
N ILE A 31 -9.11 8.51 2.58
CA ILE A 31 -8.18 9.62 2.36
C ILE A 31 -6.86 9.38 3.12
N LEU A 32 -6.92 8.99 4.40
CA LEU A 32 -5.72 8.73 5.20
C LEU A 32 -4.88 7.60 4.60
N ARG A 33 -5.52 6.51 4.18
CA ARG A 33 -4.80 5.37 3.57
C ARG A 33 -4.21 5.72 2.21
N ILE A 34 -4.93 6.45 1.36
CA ILE A 34 -4.43 7.00 0.09
C ILE A 34 -3.17 7.83 0.34
N VAL A 35 -3.23 8.78 1.27
CA VAL A 35 -2.09 9.66 1.57
C VAL A 35 -0.93 8.86 2.16
N ALA A 36 -1.19 7.90 3.05
CA ALA A 36 -0.15 7.02 3.58
C ALA A 36 0.58 6.26 2.46
N TYR A 37 -0.15 5.68 1.51
CA TYR A 37 0.45 4.91 0.41
C TYR A 37 1.19 5.79 -0.59
N LEU A 38 0.68 6.98 -0.89
CA LEU A 38 1.42 7.96 -1.69
C LEU A 38 2.73 8.39 -1.00
N LEU A 39 2.73 8.55 0.33
CA LEU A 39 3.94 8.84 1.09
C LEU A 39 4.96 7.69 1.01
N LEU A 40 4.50 6.44 1.13
CA LEU A 40 5.35 5.26 0.97
C LEU A 40 5.94 5.16 -0.45
N VAL A 41 5.13 5.32 -1.50
CA VAL A 41 5.59 5.40 -2.89
C VAL A 41 6.64 6.50 -3.04
N SER A 42 6.36 7.70 -2.55
CA SER A 42 7.26 8.85 -2.66
C SER A 42 8.60 8.67 -1.92
N THR A 43 8.68 7.70 -1.01
CA THR A 43 9.90 7.39 -0.25
C THR A 43 10.90 6.64 -1.13
N VAL A 44 10.43 5.75 -2.00
CA VAL A 44 11.27 4.95 -2.90
C VAL A 44 11.31 5.49 -4.33
N PHE A 45 10.32 6.31 -4.73
CA PHE A 45 10.21 6.85 -6.09
C PHE A 45 11.50 7.49 -6.65
N PRO A 46 12.24 8.35 -5.91
CA PRO A 46 13.48 8.96 -6.41
C PRO A 46 14.55 7.93 -6.77
N GLN A 47 14.51 6.76 -6.13
CA GLN A 47 15.48 5.68 -6.28
C GLN A 47 15.11 4.77 -7.47
N ILE A 48 13.86 4.79 -7.95
CA ILE A 48 13.40 3.93 -9.04
C ILE A 48 13.10 4.68 -10.34
N ARG A 49 12.98 6.02 -10.32
CA ARG A 49 12.60 6.85 -11.49
C ARG A 49 13.47 6.67 -12.74
N ASN A 50 14.71 6.20 -12.59
CA ASN A 50 15.67 6.01 -13.69
C ASN A 50 15.82 4.54 -14.11
N LEU A 51 14.90 3.66 -13.72
CA LEU A 51 14.94 2.26 -14.14
C LEU A 51 14.66 2.12 -15.63
N LYS A 52 15.65 1.61 -16.38
CA LYS A 52 15.45 1.19 -17.76
C LYS A 52 14.64 -0.11 -17.75
N SER A 53 13.41 -0.03 -18.22
CA SER A 53 12.54 -1.20 -18.38
C SER A 53 12.59 -1.68 -19.83
N SER A 54 12.69 -2.99 -20.04
CA SER A 54 12.55 -3.58 -21.38
C SER A 54 11.11 -3.44 -21.91
N LEU A 55 10.93 -3.48 -23.23
CA LEU A 55 9.59 -3.44 -23.84
C LEU A 55 8.69 -4.59 -23.35
N PHE A 56 9.25 -5.80 -23.21
CA PHE A 56 8.53 -6.96 -22.70
C PHE A 56 8.04 -6.73 -21.26
N GLN A 57 8.89 -6.23 -20.37
CA GLN A 57 8.50 -5.90 -18.99
C GLN A 57 7.39 -4.83 -18.94
N ARG A 58 7.47 -3.80 -19.80
CA ARG A 58 6.43 -2.76 -19.90
C ARG A 58 5.09 -3.34 -20.35
N PHE A 59 5.11 -4.27 -21.30
CA PHE A 59 3.90 -4.93 -21.78
C PHE A 59 3.25 -5.78 -20.68
N VAL A 60 4.03 -6.65 -20.03
CA VAL A 60 3.54 -7.48 -18.89
C VAL A 60 2.98 -6.58 -17.79
N PHE A 61 3.66 -5.49 -17.48
CA PHE A 61 3.23 -4.54 -16.48
C PHE A 61 1.88 -3.88 -16.83
N LEU A 62 1.71 -3.40 -18.07
CA LEU A 62 0.46 -2.82 -18.54
C LEU A 62 -0.69 -3.83 -18.49
N LEU A 63 -0.43 -5.09 -18.86
CA LEU A 63 -1.43 -6.15 -18.80
C LEU A 63 -1.87 -6.42 -17.36
N VAL A 64 -0.91 -6.63 -16.44
CA VAL A 64 -1.22 -6.88 -15.03
C VAL A 64 -1.94 -5.68 -14.40
N PHE A 65 -1.49 -4.46 -14.69
CA PHE A 65 -2.15 -3.24 -14.22
C PHE A 65 -3.58 -3.14 -14.75
N GLY A 66 -3.80 -3.41 -16.04
CA GLY A 66 -5.12 -3.41 -16.66
C GLY A 66 -6.08 -4.44 -16.04
N VAL A 67 -5.62 -5.67 -15.84
CA VAL A 67 -6.42 -6.71 -15.17
C VAL A 67 -6.80 -6.29 -13.74
N ASN A 68 -5.87 -5.71 -12.99
CA ASN A 68 -6.15 -5.23 -11.64
C ASN A 68 -7.13 -4.05 -11.62
N LEU A 69 -7.10 -3.16 -12.62
CA LEU A 69 -8.10 -2.10 -12.75
C LEU A 69 -9.49 -2.65 -13.06
N VAL A 70 -9.60 -3.66 -13.92
CA VAL A 70 -10.88 -4.32 -14.20
C VAL A 70 -11.42 -5.00 -12.93
N MET A 71 -10.56 -5.70 -12.19
CA MET A 71 -10.94 -6.27 -10.89
C MET A 71 -11.42 -5.20 -9.90
N LEU A 72 -10.77 -4.03 -9.88
CA LEU A 72 -11.17 -2.93 -9.02
C LEU A 72 -12.57 -2.41 -9.33
N VAL A 73 -12.97 -2.36 -10.60
CA VAL A 73 -14.35 -2.04 -11.01
C VAL A 73 -15.33 -3.07 -10.49
N PHE A 74 -15.03 -4.37 -10.67
CA PHE A 74 -15.90 -5.42 -10.13
C PHE A 74 -16.04 -5.37 -8.60
N LEU A 75 -14.99 -5.00 -7.87
CA LEU A 75 -15.07 -4.84 -6.41
C LEU A 75 -16.01 -3.72 -6.00
N VAL A 76 -16.06 -2.61 -6.73
CA VAL A 76 -17.01 -1.51 -6.46
C VAL A 76 -18.45 -2.00 -6.62
N ASP A 77 -18.73 -2.76 -7.68
CA ASP A 77 -20.07 -3.29 -7.96
C ASP A 77 -20.54 -4.31 -6.92
N MET A 78 -19.62 -4.91 -6.16
CA MET A 78 -19.93 -5.83 -5.06
C MET A 78 -20.32 -5.11 -3.76
N ILE A 79 -20.11 -3.79 -3.66
CA ILE A 79 -20.37 -3.07 -2.42
C ILE A 79 -21.88 -2.97 -2.17
N PRO A 80 -22.38 -3.42 -1.01
CA PRO A 80 -23.79 -3.31 -0.67
C PRO A 80 -24.27 -1.85 -0.63
N ALA A 81 -25.50 -1.60 -1.08
CA ALA A 81 -26.08 -0.24 -1.16
C ALA A 81 -26.10 0.54 0.17
N LYS A 82 -26.04 -0.14 1.32
CA LYS A 82 -25.94 0.51 2.64
C LYS A 82 -24.62 1.26 2.86
N PHE A 83 -23.59 0.91 2.08
CA PHE A 83 -22.30 1.60 2.07
C PHE A 83 -22.15 2.53 0.86
N ASP A 84 -23.21 2.76 0.09
CA ASP A 84 -23.21 3.75 -0.98
C ASP A 84 -23.39 5.15 -0.38
N TYR A 85 -22.39 6.00 -0.54
CA TYR A 85 -22.39 7.38 -0.06
C TYR A 85 -21.66 8.29 -1.05
N PRO A 86 -21.87 9.62 -0.98
CA PRO A 86 -21.26 10.54 -1.92
C PRO A 86 -19.74 10.34 -2.02
N TYR A 87 -19.24 10.28 -3.25
CA TYR A 87 -17.81 10.11 -3.56
C TYR A 87 -17.20 8.74 -3.18
N MET A 88 -17.98 7.78 -2.67
CA MET A 88 -17.47 6.45 -2.30
C MET A 88 -16.71 5.79 -3.45
N ASN A 89 -17.31 5.69 -4.64
CA ASN A 89 -16.67 5.08 -5.82
C ASN A 89 -15.37 5.80 -6.20
N VAL A 90 -15.36 7.14 -6.17
CA VAL A 90 -14.17 7.93 -6.51
C VAL A 90 -13.03 7.67 -5.51
N LEU A 91 -13.35 7.65 -4.22
CA LEU A 91 -12.39 7.35 -3.15
C LEU A 91 -11.90 5.91 -3.24
N PHE A 92 -12.78 4.96 -3.52
CA PHE A 92 -12.44 3.55 -3.67
C PHE A 92 -11.51 3.32 -4.87
N TYR A 93 -11.80 3.94 -6.02
CA TYR A 93 -10.94 3.89 -7.20
C TYR A 93 -9.59 4.54 -6.94
N ALA A 94 -9.56 5.73 -6.34
CA ALA A 94 -8.32 6.41 -5.99
C ALA A 94 -7.47 5.54 -5.05
N TYR A 95 -8.11 4.95 -4.04
CA TYR A 95 -7.47 4.05 -3.09
C TYR A 95 -6.89 2.80 -3.77
N GLY A 96 -7.68 2.10 -4.59
CA GLY A 96 -7.21 0.96 -5.37
C GLY A 96 -6.03 1.28 -6.28
N ILE A 97 -6.10 2.40 -7.01
CA ILE A 97 -4.99 2.86 -7.86
C ILE A 97 -3.73 3.15 -7.03
N THR A 98 -3.87 3.75 -5.84
CA THR A 98 -2.73 4.00 -4.96
C THR A 98 -2.12 2.73 -4.38
N MET A 99 -2.93 1.69 -4.08
CA MET A 99 -2.44 0.36 -3.71
C MET A 99 -1.63 -0.28 -4.84
N LEU A 100 -2.13 -0.20 -6.07
CA LEU A 100 -1.40 -0.68 -7.24
C LEU A 100 -0.08 0.07 -7.42
N ALA A 101 -0.10 1.40 -7.33
CA ALA A 101 1.11 2.22 -7.39
C ALA A 101 2.14 1.85 -6.31
N LEU A 102 1.68 1.53 -5.10
CA LEU A 102 2.52 1.05 -4.01
C LEU A 102 3.18 -0.29 -4.34
N LEU A 103 2.43 -1.28 -4.80
CA LEU A 103 2.98 -2.58 -5.22
C LEU A 103 4.00 -2.44 -6.35
N ILE A 104 3.67 -1.62 -7.34
CA ILE A 104 4.55 -1.31 -8.47
C ILE A 104 5.88 -0.73 -7.97
N ALA A 105 5.81 0.29 -7.12
CA ALA A 105 6.98 0.95 -6.58
C ALA A 105 7.80 0.00 -5.71
N ALA A 106 7.15 -0.81 -4.90
CA ALA A 106 7.75 -1.83 -4.04
C ALA A 106 8.51 -2.89 -4.83
N ILE A 107 7.87 -3.51 -5.82
CA ILE A 107 8.48 -4.54 -6.67
C ILE A 107 9.64 -3.93 -7.47
N SER A 108 9.44 -2.75 -8.05
CA SER A 108 10.50 -2.06 -8.81
C SER A 108 11.70 -1.72 -7.93
N TYR A 109 11.45 -1.29 -6.69
CA TYR A 109 12.48 -0.99 -5.72
C TYR A 109 13.25 -2.24 -5.32
N ASN A 110 12.55 -3.34 -5.07
CA ASN A 110 13.17 -4.62 -4.75
C ASN A 110 13.98 -5.19 -5.91
N ASN A 111 13.45 -5.17 -7.13
CA ASN A 111 14.19 -5.63 -8.30
C ASN A 111 15.46 -4.81 -8.57
N ARG A 112 15.46 -3.51 -8.22
CA ARG A 112 16.64 -2.64 -8.42
C ARG A 112 17.78 -2.92 -7.44
N TYR A 113 17.46 -3.09 -6.16
CA TYR A 113 18.47 -3.18 -5.09
C TYR A 113 18.71 -4.62 -4.63
N SER A 114 17.67 -5.45 -4.65
CA SER A 114 17.71 -6.87 -4.26
C SER A 114 18.44 -7.13 -2.95
N ASP A 115 18.27 -6.24 -1.97
CA ASP A 115 18.91 -6.30 -0.65
C ASP A 115 17.86 -6.31 0.47
N GLU A 116 18.30 -6.49 1.72
CA GLU A 116 17.38 -6.62 2.86
C GLU A 116 16.38 -5.46 3.00
N PRO A 117 16.78 -4.16 2.96
CA PRO A 117 15.83 -3.07 3.06
C PRO A 117 14.79 -3.07 1.92
N SER A 118 15.20 -3.37 0.68
CA SER A 118 14.24 -3.40 -0.43
C SER A 118 13.27 -4.56 -0.32
N PHE A 119 13.73 -5.71 0.19
CA PHE A 119 12.88 -6.85 0.51
C PHE A 119 11.85 -6.50 1.59
N PHE A 120 12.27 -5.89 2.70
CA PHE A 120 11.35 -5.51 3.78
C PHE A 120 10.31 -4.47 3.33
N PHE A 121 10.69 -3.52 2.47
CA PHE A 121 9.71 -2.58 1.90
C PHE A 121 8.70 -3.29 1.01
N ALA A 122 9.15 -4.23 0.17
CA ALA A 122 8.26 -4.98 -0.70
C ALA A 122 7.32 -5.92 0.06
N ALA A 123 7.84 -6.64 1.05
CA ALA A 123 7.03 -7.46 1.95
C ALA A 123 6.00 -6.61 2.69
N ALA A 124 6.40 -5.44 3.21
CA ALA A 124 5.49 -4.52 3.89
C ALA A 124 4.35 -4.06 2.99
N ALA A 125 4.67 -3.60 1.78
CA ALA A 125 3.67 -3.18 0.80
C ALA A 125 2.69 -4.30 0.44
N LEU A 126 3.21 -5.51 0.21
CA LEU A 126 2.38 -6.68 -0.12
C LEU A 126 1.42 -7.03 1.02
N PHE A 127 1.91 -7.08 2.25
CA PHE A 127 1.08 -7.38 3.41
C PHE A 127 0.06 -6.28 3.71
N LEU A 128 0.41 -5.00 3.56
CA LEU A 128 -0.57 -3.91 3.71
C LEU A 128 -1.70 -4.02 2.67
N VAL A 129 -1.36 -4.28 1.40
CA VAL A 129 -2.39 -4.45 0.35
C VAL A 129 -3.24 -5.70 0.59
N PHE A 130 -2.65 -6.81 1.06
CA PHE A 130 -3.45 -7.98 1.43
C PHE A 130 -4.37 -7.70 2.62
N SER A 131 -3.89 -7.00 3.65
CA SER A 131 -4.73 -6.54 4.75
C SER A 131 -5.93 -5.76 4.21
N ASP A 132 -5.72 -4.79 3.34
CA ASP A 132 -6.80 -3.97 2.78
C ASP A 132 -7.82 -4.76 1.98
N ILE A 133 -7.38 -5.72 1.15
CA ILE A 133 -8.27 -6.61 0.39
C ILE A 133 -9.11 -7.44 1.37
N THR A 134 -8.48 -8.02 2.40
CA THR A 134 -9.18 -8.83 3.39
C THR A 134 -10.09 -7.99 4.30
N SER A 135 -9.71 -6.75 4.61
CA SER A 135 -10.51 -5.78 5.34
C SER A 135 -11.76 -5.43 4.53
N PHE A 136 -11.62 -5.19 3.22
CA PHE A 136 -12.75 -4.96 2.34
C PHE A 136 -13.76 -6.12 2.38
N ILE A 137 -13.25 -7.35 2.25
CA ILE A 137 -14.08 -8.57 2.32
C ILE A 137 -14.78 -8.69 3.68
N ALA A 138 -14.09 -8.39 4.77
CA ALA A 138 -14.64 -8.53 6.11
C ALA A 138 -15.68 -7.46 6.48
N TYR A 139 -15.39 -6.19 6.17
CA TYR A 139 -16.20 -5.05 6.61
C TYR A 139 -17.28 -4.66 5.60
N TYR A 140 -17.00 -4.72 4.30
CA TYR A 140 -17.95 -4.29 3.26
C TYR A 140 -18.74 -5.46 2.67
N LEU A 141 -18.12 -6.63 2.50
CA LEU A 141 -18.80 -7.84 2.01
C LEU A 141 -19.35 -8.74 3.13
N GLU A 142 -19.10 -8.36 4.39
CA GLU A 142 -19.64 -9.01 5.60
C GLU A 142 -19.19 -10.48 5.80
N PHE A 143 -18.04 -10.86 5.27
CA PHE A 143 -17.41 -12.16 5.53
C PHE A 143 -16.46 -12.07 6.72
N TYR A 144 -17.01 -12.21 7.93
CA TYR A 144 -16.31 -11.96 9.19
C TYR A 144 -15.06 -12.82 9.43
N GLU A 145 -14.93 -13.97 8.77
CA GLU A 145 -13.72 -14.80 8.80
C GLU A 145 -12.48 -14.04 8.34
N PHE A 146 -12.67 -13.02 7.48
CA PHE A 146 -11.59 -12.21 6.94
C PHE A 146 -11.05 -11.15 7.92
N TYR A 147 -11.65 -10.98 9.10
CA TYR A 147 -11.06 -10.12 10.15
C TYR A 147 -9.68 -10.62 10.59
N TYR A 148 -9.51 -11.93 10.75
CA TYR A 148 -8.23 -12.50 11.17
C TYR A 148 -7.09 -12.27 10.16
N PRO A 149 -7.23 -12.62 8.88
CA PRO A 149 -6.18 -12.35 7.90
C PRO A 149 -5.92 -10.85 7.73
N ASP A 150 -6.93 -9.98 7.82
CA ASP A 150 -6.73 -8.52 7.84
C ASP A 150 -5.74 -8.11 8.93
N ARG A 151 -6.01 -8.49 10.18
CA ARG A 151 -5.13 -8.15 11.31
C ARG A 151 -3.74 -8.75 11.18
N ILE A 152 -3.62 -10.00 10.73
CA ILE A 152 -2.33 -10.67 10.56
C ILE A 152 -1.50 -9.94 9.51
N PHE A 153 -2.06 -9.71 8.33
CA PHE A 153 -1.36 -9.03 7.25
C PHE A 153 -1.02 -7.59 7.63
N TYR A 154 -1.92 -6.89 8.32
CA TYR A 154 -1.66 -5.52 8.77
C TYR A 154 -0.44 -5.46 9.70
N ILE A 155 -0.39 -6.32 10.72
CA ILE A 155 0.72 -6.38 11.68
C ILE A 155 2.03 -6.74 10.97
N LEU A 156 2.01 -7.71 10.05
CA LEU A 156 3.17 -8.06 9.25
C LEU A 156 3.64 -6.90 8.35
N GLY A 157 2.69 -6.16 7.77
CA GLY A 157 2.93 -4.95 6.99
C GLY A 157 3.65 -3.87 7.81
N LEU A 158 3.13 -3.57 9.00
CA LEU A 158 3.75 -2.62 9.93
C LEU A 158 5.14 -3.09 10.40
N ALA A 159 5.29 -4.37 10.72
CA ALA A 159 6.58 -4.95 11.11
C ALA A 159 7.62 -4.81 9.99
N GLY A 160 7.21 -5.05 8.74
CA GLY A 160 8.02 -4.83 7.54
C GLY A 160 8.43 -3.35 7.38
N LEU A 161 7.51 -2.40 7.58
CA LEU A 161 7.82 -0.97 7.53
C LEU A 161 8.83 -0.56 8.61
N ILE A 162 8.69 -1.09 9.83
CA ILE A 162 9.65 -0.84 10.92
C ILE A 162 11.04 -1.36 10.54
N LYS A 163 11.13 -2.60 10.05
CA LYS A 163 12.40 -3.16 9.57
C LYS A 163 13.00 -2.33 8.44
N PHE A 164 12.22 -1.98 7.43
CA PHE A 164 12.65 -1.11 6.33
C PHE A 164 13.22 0.22 6.86
N SER A 165 12.51 0.90 7.77
CA SER A 165 12.97 2.17 8.32
C SER A 165 14.32 2.07 9.07
N ARG A 166 14.54 0.96 9.80
CA ARG A 166 15.77 0.72 10.54
C ARG A 166 16.97 0.49 9.61
N PHE A 167 16.78 -0.23 8.51
CA PHE A 167 17.85 -0.50 7.56
C PHE A 167 18.08 0.64 6.56
N ALA A 168 17.03 1.36 6.16
CA ALA A 168 17.15 2.54 5.30
C ALA A 168 18.02 3.63 5.94
N GLY A 169 17.96 3.78 7.27
CA GLY A 169 18.87 4.65 8.02
C GLY A 169 20.34 4.21 7.99
N ARG A 170 20.61 2.90 7.84
CA ARG A 170 21.97 2.33 7.79
C ARG A 170 22.64 2.43 6.42
N ARG A 171 21.87 2.53 5.32
CA ARG A 171 22.44 2.71 3.96
C ARG A 171 23.24 4.01 3.77
N ARG A 172 23.32 4.91 4.76
CA ARG A 172 24.11 6.16 4.74
C ARG A 172 25.38 6.17 5.59
N ALA A 173 25.80 5.05 6.19
CA ALA A 173 27.02 5.02 7.00
C ALA A 173 27.97 3.88 6.58
N VAL A 174 28.61 4.06 5.42
CA VAL A 174 29.94 3.50 5.18
C VAL A 174 30.79 4.65 4.60
N PRO A 175 31.53 5.39 5.45
CA PRO A 175 32.62 6.22 4.95
C PRO A 175 33.75 5.27 4.53
N GLN A 176 33.82 4.96 3.24
CA GLN A 176 34.97 4.36 2.55
C GLN A 176 35.10 5.15 1.24
N LEU A 177 36.09 6.00 0.98
CA LEU A 177 37.45 6.10 1.51
C LEU A 177 37.85 7.57 1.69
N GLU A 178 38.00 8.01 2.94
CA GLU A 178 39.13 8.88 3.28
C GLU A 178 40.27 7.92 3.65
N SER A 179 41.41 8.04 2.97
CA SER A 179 42.62 7.22 3.10
C SER A 179 42.51 5.76 2.62
N LEU A 180 42.92 5.53 1.37
CA LEU A 180 44.07 4.67 1.00
C LEU A 180 44.61 5.14 -0.35
#